data_AF-A0A7W6M827-F1
#
_entry.id   AF-A0A7W6M827-F1
#
_cell.length_a   1.000
_cell.length_b   1.000
_cell.length_c   1.000
_cell.angle_alpha   90.00
_cell.angle_beta   90.00
_cell.angle_gamma   90.00
#
_symmetry.space_group_name_H-M   'P 1'
#
loop_
_entity.id
_entity.type
_entity.pdbx_description
1 polymer ?
#
loop_
_entity_poly.entity_id
_entity_poly.type
_entity_poly.pdbx_seq_one_letter_code
_entity_poly.pdbx_strand_id
1 'polypeptide(L)'
;MFIRTAVFCATVLAAPAFAQSVTLTPADPQPSADDLKPGLAVSYGYGGEMRSLDHAEQKLKRAKSGPPLRGLSYDDNTEGEKALTSTSASKVAAAISGFVKFDKAGTFEIEFISNDGIIASIGGQQVALSDGVHSCDPAGPQEVIVPQAGWYALEATYFQRKGTACLIMDWDADGRMGPAPDSAFAHVD
;
A
#
# COMPACT_ATOMS: atom_id res chain seq x y z
N MET A 1 26.19 47.71 -42.10
CA MET A 1 24.99 47.66 -41.24
C MET A 1 24.70 46.19 -40.99
N PHE A 2 25.23 45.62 -39.89
CA PHE A 2 25.10 44.19 -39.59
C PHE A 2 24.02 43.98 -38.54
N ILE A 3 22.92 43.34 -38.95
CA ILE A 3 21.81 42.96 -38.08
C ILE A 3 22.22 41.68 -37.34
N ARG A 4 22.33 41.74 -36.02
CA ARG A 4 22.56 40.58 -35.16
C ARG A 4 21.21 39.99 -34.76
N THR A 5 20.85 38.86 -35.36
CA THR A 5 19.71 38.05 -34.95
C THR A 5 20.04 37.37 -33.62
N ALA A 6 19.35 37.77 -32.54
CA ALA A 6 19.43 37.10 -31.26
C ALA A 6 18.49 35.89 -31.27
N VAL A 7 19.06 34.68 -31.18
CA VAL A 7 18.30 33.45 -30.95
C VAL A 7 17.94 33.38 -29.48
N PHE A 8 16.64 33.44 -29.17
CA PHE A 8 16.12 33.21 -27.84
C PHE A 8 16.01 31.69 -27.63
N CYS A 9 16.95 31.09 -26.90
CA CYS A 9 16.79 29.74 -26.39
C CYS A 9 15.80 29.78 -25.22
N ALA A 10 14.57 29.32 -25.44
CA ALA A 10 13.61 29.06 -24.37
C ALA A 10 13.99 27.74 -23.69
N THR A 11 14.58 27.82 -22.50
CA THR A 11 14.75 26.67 -21.61
C THR A 11 13.40 26.30 -21.03
N VAL A 12 12.84 25.18 -21.47
CA VAL A 12 11.69 24.56 -20.81
C VAL A 12 12.18 23.94 -19.50
N LEU A 13 11.88 24.58 -18.38
CA LEU A 13 12.06 23.99 -17.06
C LEU A 13 11.02 22.86 -16.92
N ALA A 14 11.48 21.61 -16.92
CA ALA A 14 10.67 20.49 -16.49
C ALA A 14 10.37 20.68 -14.99
N ALA A 15 9.15 21.08 -14.65
CA ALA A 15 8.68 21.03 -13.27
C ALA A 15 8.66 19.55 -12.81
N PRO A 16 9.02 19.26 -11.55
CA PRO A 16 8.84 17.92 -11.01
C PRO A 16 7.35 17.56 -11.11
N ALA A 17 7.05 16.39 -11.67
CA ALA A 17 5.71 15.84 -11.64
C ALA A 17 5.40 15.47 -10.19
N PHE A 18 4.72 16.36 -9.47
CA PHE A 18 4.04 15.97 -8.24
C PHE A 18 3.10 14.82 -8.61
N ALA A 19 3.17 13.70 -7.89
CA ALA A 19 2.18 12.65 -8.00
C ALA A 19 0.81 13.31 -7.80
N GLN A 20 -0.05 13.21 -8.81
CA GLN A 20 -1.34 13.88 -8.77
C GLN A 20 -2.14 13.33 -7.57
N SER A 21 -2.73 14.22 -6.78
CA SER A 21 -3.58 13.82 -5.65
C SER A 21 -4.75 12.97 -6.15
N VAL A 22 -5.08 11.89 -5.44
CA VAL A 22 -6.20 11.01 -5.77
C VAL A 22 -7.34 11.20 -4.78
N THR A 23 -8.58 11.34 -5.27
CA THR A 23 -9.75 11.43 -4.38
C THR A 23 -10.29 10.05 -4.08
N LEU A 24 -10.31 9.70 -2.79
CA LEU A 24 -10.76 8.40 -2.33
C LEU A 24 -12.29 8.32 -2.33
N THR A 25 -12.84 7.15 -2.67
CA THR A 25 -14.27 6.88 -2.53
C THR A 25 -14.55 6.23 -1.18
N PRO A 26 -15.36 6.86 -0.30
CA PRO A 26 -15.75 6.25 0.97
C PRO A 26 -16.53 4.96 0.71
N ALA A 27 -16.43 3.98 1.62
CA ALA A 27 -17.26 2.79 1.54
C ALA A 27 -18.75 3.18 1.56
N ASP A 28 -19.53 2.61 0.65
CA ASP A 28 -20.97 2.85 0.54
C ASP A 28 -21.72 1.52 0.36
N PRO A 29 -22.50 1.07 1.38
CA PRO A 29 -22.65 1.70 2.70
C PRO A 29 -21.37 1.64 3.53
N GLN A 30 -21.27 2.50 4.54
CA GLN A 30 -20.25 2.35 5.59
C GLN A 30 -20.48 1.01 6.33
N PRO A 31 -19.42 0.25 6.66
CA PRO A 31 -19.56 -1.01 7.37
C PRO A 31 -20.17 -0.78 8.76
N SER A 32 -21.07 -1.69 9.18
CA SER A 32 -21.65 -1.66 10.51
C SER A 32 -20.57 -1.93 11.56
N ALA A 33 -20.62 -1.20 12.68
CA ALA A 33 -19.67 -1.39 13.78
C ALA A 33 -19.70 -2.83 14.34
N ASP A 34 -20.87 -3.49 14.30
CA ASP A 34 -21.04 -4.86 14.79
C ASP A 34 -20.40 -5.92 13.88
N ASP A 35 -20.19 -5.58 12.59
CA ASP A 35 -19.58 -6.47 11.59
C ASP A 35 -18.06 -6.30 11.51
N LEU A 36 -17.54 -5.20 12.07
CA LEU A 36 -16.12 -4.86 11.98
C LEU A 36 -15.29 -5.67 12.98
N LYS A 37 -14.29 -6.36 12.46
CA LYS A 37 -13.24 -7.01 13.22
C LYS A 37 -11.93 -6.23 13.10
N PRO A 38 -11.14 -6.12 14.19
CA PRO A 38 -9.85 -5.44 14.13
C PRO A 38 -8.91 -6.04 13.08
N GLY A 39 -8.15 -5.19 12.39
CA GLY A 39 -7.12 -5.60 11.44
C GLY A 39 -7.64 -5.92 10.03
N LEU A 40 -6.82 -6.54 9.19
CA LEU A 40 -7.14 -6.81 7.78
C LEU A 40 -7.27 -8.31 7.51
N ALA A 41 -8.23 -8.70 6.68
CA ALA A 41 -8.32 -10.06 6.17
C ALA A 41 -7.16 -10.32 5.20
N VAL A 42 -6.65 -11.55 5.21
CA VAL A 42 -5.54 -11.93 4.33
C VAL A 42 -5.67 -13.37 3.87
N SER A 43 -5.34 -13.61 2.59
CA SER A 43 -5.19 -14.94 2.01
C SER A 43 -3.80 -15.09 1.41
N TYR A 44 -3.19 -16.25 1.60
CA TYR A 44 -1.81 -16.52 1.21
C TYR A 44 -1.69 -17.57 0.11
N GLY A 45 -0.88 -17.24 -0.91
CA GLY A 45 -0.33 -18.18 -1.88
C GLY A 45 1.15 -18.42 -1.62
N TYR A 46 1.67 -19.61 -1.98
CA TYR A 46 3.04 -20.01 -1.64
C TYR A 46 3.81 -20.63 -2.80
N GLY A 47 5.14 -20.49 -2.73
CA GLY A 47 6.10 -21.27 -3.52
C GLY A 47 6.21 -20.84 -5.00
N GLY A 48 7.02 -21.58 -5.75
CA GLY A 48 7.36 -21.27 -7.15
C GLY A 48 8.22 -20.01 -7.31
N GLU A 49 8.19 -19.41 -8.50
CA GLU A 49 8.77 -18.10 -8.74
C GLU A 49 7.91 -17.02 -8.07
N MET A 50 8.59 -16.07 -7.42
CA MET A 50 7.99 -14.95 -6.69
C MET A 50 8.92 -13.76 -6.83
N ARG A 51 8.83 -13.04 -7.95
CA ARG A 51 9.71 -11.89 -8.26
C ARG A 51 8.97 -10.68 -8.78
N SER A 52 7.66 -10.80 -8.92
CA SER A 52 6.79 -9.76 -9.44
C SER A 52 5.36 -9.97 -8.93
N LEU A 53 4.54 -8.92 -9.03
CA LEU A 53 3.12 -8.94 -8.73
C LEU A 53 2.38 -9.95 -9.61
N ASP A 54 2.73 -10.07 -10.90
CA ASP A 54 2.17 -11.12 -11.78
C ASP A 54 2.40 -12.52 -11.21
N HIS A 55 3.59 -12.82 -10.70
CA HIS A 55 3.85 -14.11 -10.06
C HIS A 55 2.99 -14.29 -8.80
N ALA A 56 2.86 -13.23 -8.00
CA ALA A 56 2.04 -13.22 -6.79
C ALA A 56 0.58 -13.56 -7.12
N GLU A 57 -0.01 -12.87 -8.10
CA GLU A 57 -1.38 -13.11 -8.57
C GLU A 57 -1.60 -14.56 -9.01
N GLN A 58 -0.63 -15.15 -9.73
CA GLN A 58 -0.73 -16.56 -10.11
C GLN A 58 -0.76 -17.50 -8.90
N LYS A 59 -0.04 -17.18 -7.81
CA LYS A 59 -0.13 -17.95 -6.56
C LYS A 59 -1.45 -17.73 -5.84
N LEU A 60 -1.97 -16.50 -5.90
CA LEU A 60 -3.19 -16.13 -5.21
C LEU A 60 -4.44 -16.82 -5.78
N LYS A 61 -4.41 -17.33 -7.01
CA LYS A 61 -5.46 -18.21 -7.57
C LYS A 61 -5.74 -19.47 -6.75
N ARG A 62 -4.82 -19.89 -5.88
CA ARG A 62 -4.96 -21.03 -4.96
C ARG A 62 -4.74 -20.62 -3.51
N ALA A 63 -4.94 -19.33 -3.21
CA ALA A 63 -4.71 -18.80 -1.88
C ALA A 63 -5.61 -19.48 -0.85
N LYS A 64 -5.12 -19.52 0.38
CA LYS A 64 -5.90 -19.93 1.55
C LYS A 64 -5.94 -18.79 2.53
N SER A 65 -7.10 -18.57 3.15
CA SER A 65 -7.23 -17.62 4.26
C SER A 65 -6.19 -17.91 5.34
N GLY A 66 -5.56 -16.85 5.85
CA GLY A 66 -4.64 -16.88 6.97
C GLY A 66 -5.20 -16.10 8.18
N PRO A 67 -4.49 -16.11 9.31
CA PRO A 67 -4.83 -15.25 10.44
C PRO A 67 -4.83 -13.76 10.01
N PRO A 68 -5.82 -12.95 10.40
CA PRO A 68 -5.87 -11.53 10.05
C PRO A 68 -4.59 -10.78 10.42
N LEU A 69 -4.22 -9.80 9.59
CA LEU A 69 -3.17 -8.85 9.93
C LEU A 69 -3.70 -7.88 11.00
N ARG A 70 -2.86 -7.43 11.94
CA ARG A 70 -3.27 -6.43 12.94
C ARG A 70 -3.49 -5.02 12.33
N GLY A 71 -2.89 -4.77 11.18
CA GLY A 71 -2.82 -3.49 10.49
C GLY A 71 -1.73 -3.58 9.42
N LEU A 72 -1.07 -2.47 9.11
CA LEU A 72 0.06 -2.40 8.19
C LEU A 72 1.26 -1.75 8.90
N SER A 73 1.75 -2.41 9.95
CA SER A 73 2.86 -1.93 10.79
C SER A 73 3.89 -3.04 11.01
N TYR A 74 4.14 -3.86 9.98
CA TYR A 74 5.10 -4.97 10.04
C TYR A 74 6.49 -4.48 9.65
N ASP A 75 7.29 -4.12 10.65
CA ASP A 75 8.70 -3.75 10.48
C ASP A 75 9.52 -4.85 9.81
N ASP A 76 10.66 -4.48 9.24
CA ASP A 76 11.58 -5.44 8.60
C ASP A 76 12.04 -6.49 9.62
N ASN A 77 11.65 -7.72 9.35
CA ASN A 77 11.86 -8.85 10.25
C ASN A 77 13.28 -9.43 10.09
N THR A 78 13.58 -10.49 10.83
CA THR A 78 14.84 -11.22 10.66
C THR A 78 14.70 -12.34 9.63
N GLU A 79 15.75 -12.61 8.85
CA GLU A 79 15.75 -13.70 7.88
C GLU A 79 15.40 -15.04 8.55
N GLY A 80 14.44 -15.76 7.97
CA GLY A 80 13.93 -17.02 8.49
C GLY A 80 12.67 -16.88 9.36
N GLU A 81 12.31 -15.65 9.76
CA GLU A 81 11.00 -15.36 10.34
C GLU A 81 9.91 -15.36 9.27
N LYS A 82 8.68 -15.69 9.68
CA LYS A 82 7.53 -15.75 8.76
C LYS A 82 7.26 -14.37 8.18
N ALA A 83 6.94 -14.32 6.89
CA ALA A 83 6.42 -13.10 6.28
C ALA A 83 4.99 -12.87 6.76
N LEU A 84 4.75 -11.76 7.47
CA LEU A 84 3.45 -11.40 8.04
C LEU A 84 2.88 -12.53 8.94
N THR A 85 1.57 -12.79 8.87
CA THR A 85 0.90 -13.88 9.61
C THR A 85 0.88 -15.20 8.82
N SER A 86 1.67 -15.31 7.75
CA SER A 86 1.71 -16.49 6.89
C SER A 86 2.36 -17.70 7.58
N THR A 87 2.41 -18.83 6.88
CA THR A 87 3.10 -20.04 7.36
C THR A 87 4.50 -20.21 6.79
N SER A 88 5.04 -19.23 6.05
CA SER A 88 6.35 -19.34 5.38
C SER A 88 7.20 -18.07 5.56
N ALA A 89 8.51 -18.24 5.62
CA ALA A 89 9.49 -17.14 5.64
C ALA A 89 9.88 -16.65 4.23
N SER A 90 9.54 -17.42 3.19
CA SER A 90 9.93 -17.13 1.81
C SER A 90 8.83 -17.49 0.82
N LYS A 91 8.84 -16.84 -0.34
CA LYS A 91 7.96 -17.13 -1.49
C LYS A 91 6.49 -17.07 -1.08
N VAL A 92 6.11 -15.97 -0.45
CA VAL A 92 4.76 -15.68 0.01
C VAL A 92 4.13 -14.66 -0.92
N ALA A 93 2.89 -14.89 -1.34
CA ALA A 93 2.01 -13.88 -1.90
C ALA A 93 0.85 -13.68 -0.93
N ALA A 94 0.43 -12.45 -0.71
CA ALA A 94 -0.69 -12.11 0.14
C ALA A 94 -1.72 -11.27 -0.64
N ALA A 95 -2.97 -11.71 -0.65
CA ALA A 95 -4.12 -10.89 -1.00
C ALA A 95 -4.70 -10.35 0.30
N ILE A 96 -4.66 -9.04 0.48
CA ILE A 96 -5.06 -8.35 1.70
C ILE A 96 -6.31 -7.53 1.38
N SER A 97 -7.31 -7.58 2.25
CA SER A 97 -8.54 -6.81 2.10
C SER A 97 -9.09 -6.35 3.44
N GLY A 98 -9.83 -5.25 3.41
CA GLY A 98 -10.51 -4.70 4.57
C GLY A 98 -10.80 -3.22 4.35
N PHE A 99 -10.63 -2.44 5.40
CA PHE A 99 -10.90 -1.02 5.43
C PHE A 99 -9.82 -0.29 6.21
N VAL A 100 -9.58 0.97 5.82
CA VAL A 100 -8.84 1.96 6.59
C VAL A 100 -9.78 3.10 6.97
N LYS A 101 -9.69 3.57 8.21
CA LYS A 101 -10.51 4.66 8.74
C LYS A 101 -9.76 5.98 8.70
N PHE A 102 -10.43 7.01 8.19
CA PHE A 102 -10.03 8.40 8.39
C PHE A 102 -11.04 9.09 9.31
N ASP A 103 -10.58 9.66 10.43
CA ASP A 103 -11.48 10.29 11.42
C ASP A 103 -11.97 11.69 11.01
N LYS A 104 -11.40 12.27 9.94
CA LYS A 104 -11.77 13.59 9.41
C LYS A 104 -11.61 13.63 7.89
N ALA A 105 -12.38 14.49 7.24
CA ALA A 105 -12.11 14.89 5.86
C ALA A 105 -10.80 15.69 5.78
N GLY A 106 -10.13 15.64 4.64
CA GLY A 106 -8.89 16.39 4.42
C GLY A 106 -8.03 15.83 3.31
N THR A 107 -6.86 16.44 3.17
CA THR A 107 -5.77 15.93 2.34
C THR A 107 -4.74 15.32 3.26
N PHE A 108 -4.28 14.11 2.92
CA PHE A 108 -3.28 13.36 3.67
C PHE A 108 -2.21 12.83 2.74
N GLU A 109 -1.01 12.68 3.24
CA GLU A 109 0.05 11.92 2.59
C GLU A 109 0.07 10.49 3.15
N ILE A 110 0.18 9.50 2.27
CA ILE A 110 0.36 8.10 2.64
C ILE A 110 1.55 7.51 1.88
N GLU A 111 2.26 6.58 2.50
CA GLU A 111 3.38 5.87 1.89
C GLU A 111 3.34 4.40 2.29
N PHE A 112 3.43 3.52 1.29
CA PHE A 112 3.61 2.09 1.54
C PHE A 112 5.09 1.74 1.47
N ILE A 113 5.56 0.96 2.43
CA ILE A 113 6.93 0.45 2.49
C ILE A 113 6.83 -1.07 2.51
N SER A 114 7.55 -1.76 1.63
CA SER A 114 7.42 -3.20 1.50
C SER A 114 8.74 -3.88 1.18
N ASN A 115 8.83 -5.17 1.53
CA ASN A 115 9.86 -6.09 1.08
C ASN A 115 9.16 -7.44 0.81
N ASP A 116 8.95 -7.89 -0.43
CA ASP A 116 9.37 -7.28 -1.70
C ASP A 116 8.26 -6.36 -2.23
N GLY A 117 7.57 -6.72 -3.31
CA GLY A 117 6.65 -5.84 -4.01
C GLY A 117 5.23 -5.75 -3.43
N ILE A 118 4.56 -4.65 -3.76
CA ILE A 118 3.21 -4.28 -3.34
C ILE A 118 2.47 -3.53 -4.46
N ILE A 119 1.18 -3.81 -4.62
CA ILE A 119 0.21 -2.89 -5.22
C ILE A 119 -0.94 -2.74 -4.23
N ALA A 120 -1.31 -1.51 -3.92
CA ALA A 120 -2.37 -1.22 -2.97
C ALA A 120 -3.34 -0.17 -3.51
N SER A 121 -4.61 -0.34 -3.16
CA SER A 121 -5.66 0.63 -3.43
C SER A 121 -6.42 0.98 -2.15
N ILE A 122 -6.88 2.24 -2.08
CA ILE A 122 -7.78 2.72 -1.02
C ILE A 122 -8.95 3.44 -1.71
N GLY A 123 -10.18 3.12 -1.32
CA GLY A 123 -11.38 3.72 -1.91
C GLY A 123 -11.46 3.59 -3.43
N GLY A 124 -10.94 2.47 -3.96
CA GLY A 124 -10.86 2.17 -5.40
C GLY A 124 -9.77 2.92 -6.17
N GLN A 125 -8.94 3.74 -5.51
CA GLN A 125 -7.81 4.43 -6.14
C GLN A 125 -6.52 3.71 -5.81
N GLN A 126 -5.67 3.47 -6.81
CA GLN A 126 -4.32 2.95 -6.57
C GLN A 126 -3.51 4.01 -5.83
N VAL A 127 -2.90 3.63 -4.71
CA VAL A 127 -2.11 4.52 -3.85
C VAL A 127 -0.66 4.09 -3.68
N ALA A 128 -0.33 2.86 -4.06
CA ALA A 128 1.04 2.38 -4.08
C ALA A 128 1.23 1.37 -5.20
N LEU A 129 2.42 1.40 -5.81
CA LEU A 129 2.90 0.39 -6.73
C LEU A 129 4.43 0.32 -6.64
N SER A 130 4.94 -0.79 -6.12
CA SER A 130 6.35 -1.17 -6.22
C SER A 130 6.41 -2.63 -6.64
N ASP A 131 6.90 -2.89 -7.85
CA ASP A 131 7.04 -4.25 -8.37
C ASP A 131 8.52 -4.62 -8.50
N GLY A 132 8.81 -5.92 -8.40
CA GLY A 132 10.16 -6.45 -8.39
C GLY A 132 10.69 -6.76 -6.99
N VAL A 133 11.91 -7.30 -6.95
CA VAL A 133 12.60 -7.70 -5.72
C VAL A 133 13.39 -6.50 -5.20
N HIS A 134 13.15 -6.09 -3.96
CA HIS A 134 13.80 -4.95 -3.32
C HIS A 134 13.84 -5.12 -1.80
N SER A 135 14.58 -4.26 -1.09
CA SER A 135 14.63 -4.31 0.37
C SER A 135 13.37 -3.67 0.96
N CYS A 136 13.32 -3.45 2.28
CA CYS A 136 12.21 -2.71 2.90
C CYS A 136 12.28 -1.23 2.50
N ASP A 137 11.74 -0.93 1.32
CA ASP A 137 11.88 0.35 0.63
C ASP A 137 10.50 0.98 0.40
N PRO A 138 10.38 2.32 0.45
CA PRO A 138 9.14 3.02 0.16
C PRO A 138 8.76 2.94 -1.32
N ALA A 139 7.46 2.79 -1.61
CA ALA A 139 6.88 2.92 -2.95
C ALA A 139 6.75 4.39 -3.41
N GLY A 140 7.03 5.34 -2.53
CA GLY A 140 6.87 6.78 -2.72
C GLY A 140 5.58 7.32 -2.11
N PRO A 141 5.57 8.60 -1.69
CA PRO A 141 4.39 9.21 -1.08
C PRO A 141 3.29 9.46 -2.12
N GLN A 142 2.05 9.26 -1.70
CA GLN A 142 0.85 9.58 -2.46
C GLN A 142 -0.04 10.52 -1.64
N GLU A 143 -0.38 11.67 -2.22
CA GLU A 143 -1.37 12.56 -1.65
C GLU A 143 -2.78 12.02 -1.93
N VAL A 144 -3.60 11.84 -0.90
CA VAL A 144 -4.99 11.39 -0.98
C VAL A 144 -5.95 12.46 -0.45
N ILE A 145 -7.07 12.64 -1.16
CA ILE A 145 -8.16 13.50 -0.73
C ILE A 145 -9.26 12.61 -0.15
N VAL A 146 -9.53 12.80 1.13
CA VAL A 146 -10.57 12.14 1.91
C VAL A 146 -11.79 13.09 1.97
N PRO A 147 -12.85 12.86 1.19
CA PRO A 147 -13.98 13.78 1.10
C PRO A 147 -14.81 13.85 2.39
N GLN A 148 -14.83 12.77 3.19
CA GLN A 148 -15.54 12.70 4.47
C GLN A 148 -14.85 11.73 5.44
N ALA A 149 -15.09 11.92 6.74
CA ALA A 149 -14.69 10.92 7.74
C ALA A 149 -15.41 9.59 7.49
N GLY A 150 -14.72 8.47 7.73
CA GLY A 150 -15.29 7.14 7.58
C GLY A 150 -14.27 6.08 7.17
N TRP A 151 -14.80 4.91 6.85
CA TRP A 151 -14.07 3.77 6.33
C TRP A 151 -13.98 3.82 4.81
N TYR A 152 -12.80 3.46 4.31
CA TYR A 152 -12.48 3.35 2.90
C TYR A 152 -11.97 1.94 2.65
N ALA A 153 -12.49 1.27 1.62
CA ALA A 153 -12.04 -0.08 1.27
C ALA A 153 -10.54 -0.06 0.97
N LEU A 154 -9.81 -1.01 1.52
CA LEU A 154 -8.39 -1.22 1.29
C LEU A 154 -8.20 -2.59 0.66
N GLU A 155 -7.50 -2.64 -0.47
CA GLU A 155 -7.10 -3.88 -1.13
C GLU A 155 -5.62 -3.82 -1.46
N ALA A 156 -4.90 -4.92 -1.26
CA ALA A 156 -3.50 -5.00 -1.67
C ALA A 156 -3.09 -6.41 -2.10
N THR A 157 -2.21 -6.46 -3.11
CA THR A 157 -1.44 -7.66 -3.45
C THR A 157 0.01 -7.40 -3.08
N TYR A 158 0.53 -8.22 -2.17
CA TYR A 158 1.91 -8.18 -1.68
C TYR A 158 2.62 -9.48 -2.06
N PHE A 159 3.94 -9.41 -2.28
CA PHE A 159 4.77 -10.60 -2.26
C PHE A 159 6.08 -10.43 -1.53
N GLN A 160 6.62 -11.58 -1.11
CA GLN A 160 7.95 -11.71 -0.58
C GLN A 160 8.61 -12.95 -1.17
N ARG A 161 9.87 -12.82 -1.58
CA ARG A 161 10.62 -13.85 -2.27
C ARG A 161 11.50 -14.66 -1.33
N LYS A 162 12.40 -14.00 -0.60
CA LYS A 162 13.41 -14.59 0.30
C LYS A 162 14.00 -13.51 1.20
N GLY A 163 14.77 -13.91 2.21
CA GLY A 163 15.44 -12.98 3.12
C GLY A 163 14.48 -12.54 4.21
N THR A 164 14.39 -11.23 4.44
CA THR A 164 13.48 -10.61 5.39
C THR A 164 12.13 -10.28 4.72
N ALA A 165 11.23 -9.66 5.47
CA ALA A 165 9.91 -9.23 5.05
C ALA A 165 9.48 -8.01 5.85
N CYS A 166 8.86 -7.04 5.18
CA CYS A 166 8.19 -5.91 5.82
C CYS A 166 6.94 -5.51 5.02
N LEU A 167 5.98 -4.90 5.71
CA LEU A 167 4.82 -4.26 5.11
C LEU A 167 4.28 -3.20 6.05
N ILE A 168 4.49 -1.94 5.69
CA ILE A 168 4.14 -0.76 6.49
C ILE A 168 3.32 0.18 5.63
N MET A 169 2.30 0.80 6.22
CA MET A 169 1.65 1.99 5.68
C MET A 169 1.88 3.14 6.67
N ASP A 170 2.67 4.10 6.25
CA ASP A 170 2.80 5.36 6.96
C ASP A 170 1.74 6.34 6.44
N TRP A 171 1.26 7.22 7.31
CA TRP A 171 0.41 8.36 6.95
C TRP A 171 0.71 9.60 7.79
N ASP A 172 0.16 10.76 7.43
CA ASP A 172 0.25 12.00 8.20
C ASP A 172 -1.07 12.40 8.89
N ALA A 173 -1.99 11.45 9.09
CA ALA A 173 -3.35 11.74 9.59
C ALA A 173 -3.37 12.40 10.98
N ASP A 174 -2.37 12.14 11.83
CA ASP A 174 -2.16 12.76 13.14
C ASP A 174 -1.34 14.08 13.07
N GLY A 175 -0.98 14.54 11.87
CA GLY A 175 -0.22 15.76 11.59
C GLY A 175 1.29 15.54 11.41
N ARG A 176 1.78 14.29 11.44
CA ARG A 176 3.19 13.95 11.18
C ARG A 176 3.27 12.61 10.46
N MET A 177 4.23 12.47 9.55
CA MET A 177 4.47 11.21 8.88
C MET A 177 4.88 10.11 9.89
N GLY A 178 4.23 8.96 9.83
CA GLY A 178 4.62 7.76 10.56
C GLY A 178 3.59 6.63 10.47
N PRO A 179 3.81 5.50 11.15
CA PRO A 179 3.00 4.31 10.98
C PRO A 179 1.53 4.56 11.30
N ALA A 180 0.65 4.14 10.40
CA ALA A 180 -0.77 4.13 10.67
C ALA A 180 -1.05 3.18 11.86
N PRO A 181 -1.79 3.63 12.88
CA PRO A 181 -2.09 2.80 14.04
C PRO A 181 -2.94 1.61 13.62
N ASP A 182 -2.69 0.44 14.21
CA ASP A 182 -3.46 -0.78 13.95
C ASP A 182 -4.98 -0.58 14.09
N SER A 183 -5.41 0.30 15.00
CA SER A 183 -6.82 0.65 15.21
C SER A 183 -7.48 1.37 14.03
N ALA A 184 -6.70 1.85 13.06
CA ALA A 184 -7.22 2.42 11.81
C ALA A 184 -7.70 1.35 10.84
N PHE A 185 -7.42 0.08 11.09
CA PHE A 185 -7.72 -1.01 10.16
C PHE A 185 -8.77 -1.96 10.72
N ALA A 186 -9.69 -2.36 9.86
CA ALA A 186 -10.71 -3.35 10.17
C ALA A 186 -11.11 -4.15 8.93
N HIS A 187 -11.73 -5.31 9.12
CA HIS A 187 -12.29 -6.13 8.05
C HIS A 187 -13.66 -6.65 8.46
N VAL A 188 -14.37 -7.21 7.49
CA VAL A 188 -15.60 -7.98 7.68
C VAL A 188 -15.30 -9.44 7.35
N ASP A 189 -16.09 -10.37 7.92
CA ASP A 189 -15.97 -11.82 7.64
C ASP A 189 -16.41 -12.22 6.22
#